data_AF-A0A6S7HYD2-F1
#
_entry.id   AF-A0A6S7HYD2-F1
#
_cell.length_a   1.000
_cell.length_b   1.000
_cell.length_c   1.000
_cell.angle_alpha   90.00
_cell.angle_beta   90.00
_cell.angle_gamma   90.00
#
_symmetry.space_group_name_H-M   'P 1'
#
loop_
_entity.id
_entity.type
_entity.pdbx_description
1 polymer ?
#
loop_
_entity_poly.entity_id
_entity_poly.type
_entity_poly.pdbx_seq_one_letter_code
_entity_poly.pdbx_strand_id
1 'polypeptide(L)'
;YTQLVVLHVGSNDIQHKGPEEIAKEVEALSKCVMVNGLSKIAISDIIYRDHDNFKLNARIEKVNSLLAKFCKAKNWSLIPQ
;
A
#
# COMPACT_ATOMS: atom_id res chain seq x y z
N TYR A 1 14.99 -14.45 -14.81
CA TYR A 1 13.59 -13.99 -14.77
C TYR A 1 13.40 -13.14 -13.53
N THR A 2 13.06 -11.86 -13.70
CA THR A 2 12.70 -11.00 -12.56
C THR A 2 11.22 -11.21 -12.26
N GLN A 3 10.88 -11.59 -11.04
CA GLN A 3 9.49 -11.79 -10.63
C GLN A 3 8.91 -10.46 -10.16
N LEU A 4 7.68 -10.14 -10.56
CA LEU A 4 6.96 -8.97 -10.05
C LEU A 4 5.99 -9.45 -8.97
N VAL A 5 6.13 -8.90 -7.77
CA VAL A 5 5.15 -9.11 -6.69
C VAL A 5 4.30 -7.86 -6.57
N VAL A 6 3.00 -8.03 -6.73
CA VAL A 6 2.02 -6.96 -6.52
C VAL A 6 1.39 -7.16 -5.14
N LEU A 7 1.53 -6.16 -4.28
CA LEU A 7 0.95 -6.15 -2.94
C LEU A 7 -0.34 -5.32 -2.94
N HIS A 8 -1.48 -5.97 -2.68
CA HIS A 8 -2.78 -5.34 -2.50
C HIS A 8 -3.30 -5.68 -1.09
N VAL A 9 -3.06 -4.79 -0.12
CA VAL A 9 -3.29 -5.04 1.32
C VAL A 9 -3.69 -3.74 2.03
N GLY A 10 -4.33 -3.86 3.21
CA GLY A 10 -4.73 -2.72 4.05
C GLY A 10 -6.22 -2.39 4.04
N SER A 11 -7.00 -2.97 3.12
CA SER A 11 -8.47 -2.75 3.01
C SER A 11 -9.27 -3.19 4.24
N ASN A 12 -8.76 -4.13 5.04
CA ASN A 12 -9.38 -4.59 6.29
C ASN A 12 -8.86 -3.78 7.48
N ASP A 13 -7.56 -3.50 7.49
CA ASP A 13 -6.89 -2.72 8.53
C ASP A 13 -7.40 -1.28 8.61
N ILE A 14 -7.86 -0.70 7.50
CA ILE A 14 -8.40 0.67 7.43
C ILE A 14 -9.55 0.91 8.43
N GLN A 15 -10.28 -0.13 8.84
CA GLN A 15 -11.36 0.00 9.81
C GLN A 15 -10.82 0.16 11.24
N HIS A 16 -9.72 -0.50 11.57
CA HIS A 16 -9.24 -0.67 12.94
C HIS A 16 -7.92 0.05 13.25
N LYS A 17 -7.13 0.39 12.23
CA LYS A 17 -5.76 0.94 12.36
C LYS A 17 -5.62 2.33 11.75
N GLY A 18 -4.66 3.10 12.27
CA GLY A 18 -4.33 4.43 11.74
C GLY A 18 -3.69 4.35 10.34
N PRO A 19 -3.89 5.36 9.47
CA PRO A 19 -3.29 5.37 8.13
C PRO A 19 -1.76 5.19 8.12
N GLU A 20 -1.07 5.77 9.11
CA GLU A 20 0.39 5.67 9.27
C GLU A 20 0.85 4.28 9.68
N GLU A 21 0.07 3.61 10.54
CA GLU A 21 0.35 2.25 11.00
C GLU A 21 0.24 1.26 9.82
N ILE A 22 -0.82 1.39 9.02
CA ILE A 22 -1.03 0.57 7.83
C ILE A 22 0.12 0.77 6.83
N ALA A 23 0.48 2.01 6.51
CA ALA A 23 1.58 2.29 5.58
C ALA A 23 2.91 1.68 6.06
N LYS A 24 3.18 1.72 7.37
CA LYS A 24 4.39 1.15 7.97
C LYS A 24 4.41 -0.39 7.92
N GLU A 25 3.27 -1.04 8.15
CA GLU A 25 3.15 -2.49 8.01
C GLU A 25 3.30 -2.95 6.56
N VAL A 26 2.72 -2.22 5.61
CA VAL A 26 2.90 -2.48 4.17
C VAL A 26 4.38 -2.33 3.77
N GLU A 27 5.05 -1.29 4.28
CA GLU A 27 6.50 -1.14 4.09
C GLU A 27 7.28 -2.34 4.64
N ALA A 28 6.97 -2.78 5.87
CA ALA A 28 7.66 -3.89 6.51
C ALA A 28 7.46 -5.20 5.73
N LEU A 29 6.21 -5.47 5.32
CA LEU A 29 5.87 -6.62 4.49
C LEU A 29 6.64 -6.60 3.17
N SER A 30 6.67 -5.45 2.50
CA SER A 30 7.39 -5.28 1.24
C SER A 30 8.89 -5.54 1.39
N LYS A 31 9.50 -5.05 2.47
CA LYS A 31 10.92 -5.34 2.77
C LYS A 31 11.17 -6.83 2.98
N CYS A 32 10.28 -7.53 3.69
CA CYS A 32 10.38 -8.98 3.89
C CYS A 32 10.26 -9.76 2.56
N VAL A 33 9.39 -9.30 1.64
CA VAL A 33 9.24 -9.93 0.32
C VAL A 33 10.49 -9.74 -0.55
N MET A 34 11.22 -8.63 -0.38
CA MET A 34 12.46 -8.38 -1.13
C MET A 34 13.69 -9.15 -0.65
N VAL A 35 13.59 -10.01 0.37
CA VAL A 35 14.76 -10.63 1.05
C VAL A 35 15.70 -11.44 0.14
N ASN A 36 15.32 -11.75 -1.10
CA ASN A 36 16.21 -12.42 -2.06
C ASN A 36 16.62 -11.59 -3.29
N GLY A 37 16.31 -10.28 -3.35
CA GLY A 37 16.77 -9.36 -4.41
C GLY A 37 16.28 -9.66 -5.83
N LEU A 38 15.54 -10.75 -6.04
CA LEU A 38 15.08 -11.24 -7.34
C LEU A 38 13.71 -10.70 -7.75
N SER A 39 13.03 -10.02 -6.83
CA SER A 39 11.64 -9.58 -7.00
C SER A 39 11.55 -8.06 -7.10
N LYS A 40 10.90 -7.56 -8.14
CA LYS A 40 10.40 -6.18 -8.19
C LYS A 40 9.11 -6.13 -7.37
N ILE A 41 8.94 -5.06 -6.60
CA ILE A 41 7.70 -4.81 -5.85
C ILE A 41 6.90 -3.72 -6.53
N ALA A 42 5.61 -3.99 -6.67
CA ALA A 42 4.59 -2.99 -6.93
C ALA A 42 3.57 -3.00 -5.79
N ILE A 43 3.13 -1.82 -5.37
CA ILE A 43 2.07 -1.66 -4.37
C ILE A 43 0.82 -1.17 -5.09
N SER A 44 -0.31 -1.80 -4.84
CA SER A 44 -1.61 -1.36 -5.32
C SER A 44 -2.25 -0.42 -4.32
N ASP A 45 -2.90 0.64 -4.81
CA ASP A 45 -3.74 1.50 -3.98
C ASP A 45 -4.92 0.72 -3.38
N ILE A 46 -5.36 1.15 -2.20
CA ILE A 46 -6.58 0.66 -1.56
C ILE A 46 -7.78 1.27 -2.29
N ILE A 47 -8.72 0.41 -2.67
CA ILE A 47 -9.93 0.80 -3.40
C ILE A 47 -10.85 1.61 -2.49
N TYR A 48 -11.37 2.73 -3.01
CA TYR A 48 -12.39 3.53 -2.33
C TYR A 48 -13.67 2.73 -2.08
N ARG A 49 -14.29 2.96 -0.93
CA ARG A 49 -15.59 2.37 -0.59
C ARG A 49 -16.72 3.28 -1.06
N ASP A 50 -17.94 2.75 -1.03
CA ASP A 50 -19.17 3.41 -1.47
C ASP A 50 -19.28 4.87 -0.99
N HIS A 51 -19.97 5.71 -1.77
CA HIS A 51 -19.91 7.18 -1.65
C HIS A 51 -20.32 7.71 -0.27
N ASP A 52 -21.17 6.98 0.47
CA ASP A 52 -21.60 7.35 1.82
C ASP A 52 -20.50 7.20 2.90
N ASN A 53 -19.36 6.59 2.59
CA ASN A 53 -18.31 6.30 3.56
C ASN A 53 -17.17 7.34 3.57
N PHE A 54 -17.50 8.62 3.56
CA PHE A 54 -16.56 9.75 3.49
C PHE A 54 -15.41 9.67 4.51
N LYS A 55 -15.69 9.29 5.76
CA LYS A 55 -14.65 9.16 6.80
C LYS A 55 -13.65 8.03 6.48
N LEU A 56 -14.14 6.94 5.92
CA LEU A 56 -13.31 5.80 5.53
C LEU A 56 -12.50 6.13 4.28
N ASN A 57 -13.12 6.78 3.29
CA ASN A 57 -12.46 7.22 2.07
C ASN A 57 -11.37 8.27 2.34
N ALA A 58 -11.56 9.18 3.29
CA ALA A 58 -10.51 10.10 3.72
C ALA A 58 -9.32 9.38 4.39
N ARG A 59 -9.56 8.25 5.08
CA ARG A 59 -8.49 7.40 5.63
C ARG A 59 -7.77 6.66 4.50
N ILE A 60 -8.52 6.13 3.53
CA ILE A 60 -7.97 5.44 2.35
C ILE A 60 -7.06 6.39 1.57
N GLU A 61 -7.52 7.62 1.29
CA GLU A 61 -6.74 8.65 0.61
C GLU A 61 -5.41 8.93 1.34
N LYS A 62 -5.44 9.06 2.67
CA LYS A 62 -4.23 9.23 3.48
C LYS A 62 -3.28 8.04 3.37
N VAL A 63 -3.78 6.81 3.42
CA VAL A 63 -2.95 5.61 3.23
C VAL A 63 -2.33 5.60 1.85
N ASN A 64 -3.12 5.75 0.79
CA ASN A 64 -2.65 5.74 -0.59
C ASN A 64 -1.60 6.85 -0.83
N SER A 65 -1.80 8.04 -0.26
CA SER A 65 -0.80 9.13 -0.30
C SER A 65 0.53 8.75 0.38
N LEU A 66 0.47 8.06 1.52
CA LEU A 66 1.67 7.57 2.22
C LEU A 66 2.36 6.46 1.42
N LEU A 67 1.60 5.51 0.86
CA LEU A 67 2.12 4.45 0.00
C LEU A 67 2.77 5.02 -1.27
N ALA A 68 2.19 6.04 -1.88
CA ALA A 68 2.75 6.72 -3.04
C ALA A 68 4.09 7.39 -2.72
N LYS A 69 4.17 8.13 -1.61
CA LYS A 69 5.44 8.74 -1.14
C LYS A 69 6.50 7.68 -0.89
N PHE A 70 6.11 6.59 -0.26
CA PHE A 70 6.99 5.49 0.06
C PHE A 70 7.50 4.76 -1.19
N CYS A 71 6.61 4.43 -2.13
CA CYS A 71 6.99 3.84 -3.42
C CYS A 71 7.98 4.75 -4.16
N LYS A 72 7.72 6.06 -4.20
CA LYS A 72 8.62 7.04 -4.80
C LYS A 72 9.99 7.06 -4.13
N ALA A 73 10.04 7.03 -2.80
CA ALA A 73 11.30 7.01 -2.04
C ALA A 73 12.12 5.72 -2.23
N LYS A 74 11.46 4.60 -2.50
CA LYS A 74 12.10 3.29 -2.70
C LYS A 74 12.27 2.90 -4.16
N ASN A 75 11.86 3.75 -5.10
CA ASN A 75 11.83 3.48 -6.53
C ASN A 75 11.00 2.22 -6.88
N TRP A 76 9.87 2.04 -6.19
CA TRP A 76 8.90 0.99 -6.44
C TRP A 76 7.73 1.51 -7.27
N SER A 77 7.03 0.59 -7.94
CA SER A 77 5.86 0.95 -8.74
C SER A 77 4.63 1.06 -7.83
N LEU A 78 3.86 2.14 -8.00
CA LEU A 78 2.51 2.24 -7.45
C LEU A 78 1.50 1.95 -8.57
N ILE A 79 0.53 1.09 -8.32
CA ILE A 79 -0.55 0.75 -9.24
C ILE A 79 -1.84 1.40 -8.73
N PRO A 80 -2.35 2.44 -9.41
CA PRO A 80 -3.62 3.04 -9.04
C PRO A 80 -4.78 2.08 -9.32
N GLN A 81 -5.83 2.14 -8.50
CA GLN A 81 -7.08 1.37 -8.64
C GLN A 81 -8.29 2.30 -8.63
#